data_AF-A0A9P1P8F0-F1
#
_entry.id   AF-A0A9P1P8F0-F1
#
_cell.length_a   1.000
_cell.length_b   1.000
_cell.length_c   1.000
_cell.angle_alpha   90.00
_cell.angle_beta   90.00
_cell.angle_gamma   90.00
#
_symmetry.space_group_name_H-M   'P 1'
#
loop_
_entity.id
_entity.type
_entity.pdbx_description
1 polymer ?
#
loop_
_entity_poly.entity_id
_entity_poly.type
_entity_poly.pdbx_seq_one_letter_code
_entity_poly.pdbx_strand_id
1 'polypeptide(L)'
;MIKCFSTNCTFNNSGKCNASVVNIEGFDADITPETYCKTFVDSSDSSTLTNSTSDNETTYKDIICSASNCMYNFNGSCKSSLVQINSINNTCETFKKRCCWSYEY
;
A
#
# COMPACT_ATOMS: atom_id res chain seq x y z
N MET A 1 7.61 3.63 7.05
CA MET A 1 7.36 4.80 6.20
C MET A 1 6.80 4.31 4.88
N ILE A 2 5.81 5.00 4.33
CA ILE A 2 5.17 4.64 3.06
C ILE A 2 5.58 5.66 2.00
N LYS A 3 6.16 5.16 0.90
CA LYS A 3 6.43 5.94 -0.30
C LYS A 3 5.27 5.76 -1.27
N CYS A 4 4.52 6.82 -1.48
CA CYS A 4 3.46 6.86 -2.47
C CYS A 4 4.00 7.58 -3.70
N PHE A 5 4.25 6.84 -4.78
CA PHE A 5 4.72 7.47 -6.03
C PHE A 5 3.58 8.00 -6.88
N SER A 6 2.33 7.68 -6.54
CA SER A 6 1.16 8.15 -7.27
C SER A 6 0.94 9.63 -7.01
N THR A 7 1.26 10.46 -8.00
CA THR A 7 1.11 11.92 -7.95
C THR A 7 -0.35 12.35 -7.88
N ASN A 8 -1.26 11.49 -8.34
CA ASN A 8 -2.70 11.73 -8.31
C ASN A 8 -3.34 11.23 -7.02
N CYS A 9 -2.59 10.64 -6.08
CA CYS A 9 -3.15 10.24 -4.80
C CYS A 9 -3.39 11.47 -3.92
N THR A 10 -4.64 11.65 -3.46
CA THR A 10 -5.04 12.74 -2.54
C THR A 10 -4.23 12.75 -1.25
N PHE A 11 -3.79 11.58 -0.79
CA PHE A 11 -2.98 11.42 0.43
C PHE A 11 -1.46 11.49 0.18
N ASN A 12 -1.02 11.71 -1.05
CA ASN A 12 0.40 11.84 -1.35
C ASN A 12 0.88 13.25 -1.04
N ASN A 13 1.71 13.36 -0.01
CA ASN A 13 2.42 14.57 0.36
C ASN A 13 3.90 14.44 -0.04
N SER A 14 4.28 15.00 -1.18
CA SER A 14 5.67 15.05 -1.66
C SER A 14 6.37 13.67 -1.74
N GLY A 15 5.64 12.63 -2.17
CA GLY A 15 6.15 11.26 -2.31
C GLY A 15 5.96 10.38 -1.08
N LYS A 16 5.32 10.90 -0.03
CA LYS A 16 4.98 10.18 1.21
C LYS A 16 3.47 10.09 1.37
N CYS A 17 3.00 9.00 1.97
CA CYS A 17 1.58 8.88 2.29
C CYS A 17 1.29 9.54 3.64
N ASN A 18 0.27 10.41 3.68
CA ASN A 18 -0.27 11.06 4.89
C ASN A 18 -1.69 10.53 5.24
N ALA A 19 -2.03 9.33 4.77
CA ALA A 19 -3.29 8.69 5.14
C ALA A 19 -3.21 8.17 6.58
N SER A 20 -4.29 8.32 7.35
CA SER A 20 -4.33 7.79 8.72
C SER A 20 -4.21 6.27 8.79
N VAL A 21 -4.75 5.57 7.78
CA VAL A 21 -4.68 4.10 7.66
C VAL A 21 -4.51 3.74 6.19
N VAL A 22 -3.54 2.89 5.87
CA VAL A 22 -3.33 2.38 4.51
C VAL A 22 -3.79 0.94 4.43
N ASN A 23 -4.75 0.65 3.56
CA ASN A 23 -5.23 -0.70 3.30
C ASN A 23 -4.71 -1.23 1.97
N ILE A 24 -3.95 -2.32 2.02
CA ILE A 24 -3.46 -3.06 0.85
C ILE A 24 -4.29 -4.32 0.69
N GLU A 25 -5.08 -4.38 -0.36
CA GLU A 25 -5.85 -5.55 -0.75
C GLU A 25 -5.07 -6.43 -1.74
N GLY A 26 -5.60 -7.63 -1.98
CA GLY A 26 -4.94 -8.70 -2.73
C GLY A 26 -4.96 -10.02 -1.97
N PHE A 27 -6.12 -10.43 -1.43
CA PHE A 27 -6.27 -11.59 -0.53
C PHE A 27 -5.58 -12.85 -1.06
N ASP A 28 -5.81 -13.16 -2.34
CA ASP A 28 -5.20 -14.29 -3.06
C ASP A 28 -4.07 -13.84 -4.01
N ALA A 29 -3.52 -12.63 -3.83
CA ALA A 29 -2.48 -12.11 -4.70
C ALA A 29 -1.24 -12.98 -4.64
N ASP A 30 -0.76 -13.38 -5.80
CA ASP A 30 0.46 -14.15 -6.00
C ASP A 30 1.57 -13.31 -6.63
N ILE A 31 1.20 -12.23 -7.30
CA ILE A 31 2.13 -11.29 -7.95
C ILE A 31 1.77 -9.85 -7.60
N THR A 32 2.74 -8.94 -7.72
CA THR A 32 2.57 -7.50 -7.42
C THR A 32 1.36 -6.85 -8.11
N PRO A 33 1.07 -7.11 -9.40
CA PRO A 33 -0.09 -6.53 -10.09
C PRO A 33 -1.45 -6.90 -9.51
N GLU A 34 -1.53 -7.96 -8.69
CA GLU A 34 -2.76 -8.41 -8.04
C GLU A 34 -2.98 -7.77 -6.66
N THR A 35 -2.04 -6.93 -6.22
CA THR A 35 -2.21 -6.11 -5.01
C THR A 35 -2.63 -4.70 -5.37
N TYR A 36 -3.45 -4.07 -4.55
CA TYR A 36 -3.80 -2.66 -4.75
C TYR A 36 -4.03 -1.93 -3.43
N CYS A 37 -3.64 -0.65 -3.41
CA CYS A 37 -3.91 0.23 -2.29
C CYS A 37 -5.36 0.72 -2.34
N LYS A 38 -6.23 0.20 -1.48
CA LYS A 38 -7.63 0.65 -1.37
C LYS A 38 -7.76 2.04 -0.76
N THR A 39 -6.76 2.47 0.01
CA THR A 39 -6.69 3.85 0.52
C THR A 39 -6.34 4.85 -0.58
N PHE A 40 -5.90 4.41 -1.76
CA PHE A 40 -5.68 5.31 -2.87
C PHE A 40 -7.01 5.98 -3.27
N VAL A 41 -7.00 7.31 -3.27
CA VAL A 41 -8.09 8.14 -3.78
C VAL A 41 -7.48 9.07 -4.81
N ASP A 42 -7.95 8.98 -6.04
CA ASP A 42 -7.53 9.89 -7.09
C ASP A 42 -7.99 11.32 -6.75
N SER A 43 -7.10 12.30 -6.91
CA SER A 43 -7.39 13.72 -6.67
C SER A 43 -8.48 14.25 -7.58
N SER A 44 -8.71 13.61 -8.73
CA SER A 44 -9.84 13.89 -9.61
C SER A 44 -11.16 13.30 -9.11
N ASP A 45 -11.12 12.22 -8.31
CA ASP A 45 -12.28 11.53 -7.72
C ASP A 45 -12.52 11.93 -6.26
N SER A 46 -12.25 13.20 -5.92
CA SER A 46 -12.42 13.79 -4.58
C SER A 46 -13.88 13.87 -4.08
N SER A 47 -14.82 13.17 -4.73
CA SER A 47 -16.18 12.98 -4.22
C SER A 47 -16.25 12.04 -3.02
N THR A 48 -15.17 11.29 -2.74
CA THR A 48 -15.06 10.34 -1.62
C THR A 48 -14.11 10.88 -0.55
N LEU A 49 -14.40 12.06 0.01
CA LEU A 49 -13.62 12.64 1.12
C LEU A 49 -13.91 11.87 2.42
N THR A 50 -13.24 10.74 2.65
CA THR A 50 -13.09 10.21 4.00
C THR A 50 -12.07 11.07 4.73
N ASN A 51 -12.50 11.66 5.84
CA ASN A 51 -11.79 12.59 6.72
C ASN A 51 -10.61 11.93 7.46
N SER A 52 -9.73 11.25 6.72
CA SER A 52 -8.71 10.31 7.19
C SER A 52 -7.31 10.78 6.83
N THR A 53 -7.10 12.09 6.84
CA THR A 53 -5.77 12.70 6.84
C THR A 53 -5.28 12.79 8.29
N SER A 54 -4.13 12.20 8.60
CA SER A 54 -3.47 12.42 9.89
C SER A 54 -2.37 13.46 9.73
N ASP A 55 -2.18 14.30 10.76
CA ASP A 55 -1.01 15.19 10.86
C ASP A 55 0.30 14.41 11.03
N ASN A 56 0.21 13.12 11.33
CA ASN A 56 1.35 12.22 11.44
C ASN A 56 1.59 11.44 10.14
N GLU A 57 2.88 11.27 9.84
CA GLU A 57 3.39 10.41 8.76
C GLU A 57 2.93 8.96 8.96
N THR A 58 2.35 8.35 7.93
CA THR A 58 1.86 6.96 8.02
C THR A 58 3.03 6.00 8.27
N THR A 59 2.91 5.18 9.32
CA THR A 59 3.90 4.16 9.66
C THR A 59 3.44 2.78 9.22
N TYR A 60 4.34 1.79 9.30
CA TYR A 60 4.01 0.41 8.95
C TYR A 60 2.92 -0.19 9.87
N LYS A 61 2.75 0.37 11.07
CA LYS A 61 1.73 -0.07 12.04
C LYS A 61 0.32 0.31 11.60
N ASP A 62 0.20 1.36 10.79
CA ASP A 62 -1.06 1.89 10.29
C ASP A 62 -1.45 1.23 8.95
N ILE A 63 -0.73 0.16 8.56
CA ILE A 63 -0.97 -0.57 7.32
C ILE A 63 -1.73 -1.86 7.62
N ILE A 64 -2.93 -1.93 7.08
CA ILE A 64 -3.71 -3.16 6.98
C ILE A 64 -3.31 -3.84 5.67
N CYS A 65 -2.84 -5.08 5.75
CA CYS A 65 -2.46 -5.88 4.60
C CYS A 65 -3.35 -7.12 4.54
N SER A 66 -4.30 -7.13 3.62
CA SER A 66 -5.16 -8.29 3.37
C SER A 66 -4.49 -9.34 2.49
N ALA A 67 -3.34 -9.03 1.87
CA ALA A 67 -2.64 -9.97 1.00
C ALA A 67 -2.06 -11.15 1.79
N SER A 68 -2.78 -12.27 1.83
CA SER A 68 -2.48 -13.41 2.70
C SER A 68 -1.14 -14.05 2.37
N ASN A 69 -0.81 -14.07 1.08
CA ASN A 69 0.43 -14.57 0.52
C ASN A 69 1.57 -13.56 0.61
N CYS A 70 1.44 -12.38 1.23
CA CYS A 70 2.55 -11.45 1.36
C CYS A 70 3.50 -11.84 2.51
N MET A 71 4.81 -11.87 2.26
CA MET A 71 5.87 -12.11 3.25
C MET A 71 5.82 -11.13 4.42
N TYR A 72 5.42 -9.88 4.13
CA TYR A 72 5.33 -8.81 5.11
C TYR A 72 3.98 -8.78 5.83
N ASN A 73 3.01 -9.60 5.43
CA ASN A 73 1.74 -9.72 6.12
C ASN A 73 1.87 -10.63 7.35
N PHE A 74 1.70 -10.04 8.53
CA PHE A 74 1.63 -10.77 9.79
C PHE A 74 0.25 -10.54 10.40
N ASN A 75 -0.64 -11.51 10.18
CA ASN A 75 -1.99 -11.52 10.73
C ASN A 75 -2.82 -10.27 10.39
N GLY A 76 -2.71 -9.77 9.15
CA GLY A 76 -3.41 -8.59 8.68
C GLY A 76 -2.62 -7.28 8.83
N SER A 77 -1.46 -7.29 9.51
CA SER A 77 -0.61 -6.11 9.67
C SER A 77 0.65 -6.21 8.82
N CYS A 78 1.05 -5.12 8.16
CA CYS A 78 2.31 -5.09 7.43
C CYS A 78 3.50 -4.84 8.37
N LYS A 79 4.54 -5.68 8.29
CA LYS A 79 5.80 -5.48 9.04
C LYS A 79 6.95 -4.91 8.20
N SER A 80 6.71 -4.52 6.95
CA SER A 80 7.76 -3.88 6.15
C SER A 80 8.05 -2.48 6.68
N SER A 81 9.32 -2.15 6.89
CA SER A 81 9.74 -0.81 7.31
C SER A 81 9.49 0.25 6.22
N LEU A 82 9.50 -0.19 4.96
CA LEU A 82 9.27 0.62 3.77
C LEU A 82 8.19 -0.04 2.91
N VAL A 83 7.10 0.68 2.64
CA VAL A 83 6.08 0.24 1.68
C VAL A 83 6.06 1.20 0.50
N GLN A 84 6.11 0.67 -0.71
CA GLN A 84 6.12 1.42 -1.96
C GLN A 84 4.84 1.15 -2.74
N ILE A 85 4.12 2.20 -3.07
CA ILE A 85 2.91 2.15 -3.90
C ILE A 85 3.24 2.73 -5.28
N ASN A 86 2.92 1.97 -6.31
CA ASN A 86 3.16 2.31 -7.71
C ASN A 86 2.41 3.59 -8.10
N SER A 87 3.00 4.38 -9.00
CA SER A 87 2.43 5.65 -9.45
C SER A 87 1.31 5.52 -10.47
N ILE A 88 1.21 4.39 -11.17
CA ILE A 88 0.33 4.20 -12.33
C ILE A 88 -0.94 3.45 -11.95
N ASN A 89 -0.80 2.36 -11.20
CA ASN A 89 -1.88 1.39 -10.91
C ASN A 89 -2.08 1.16 -9.41
N ASN A 90 -1.37 1.90 -8.55
CA ASN A 90 -1.47 1.83 -7.10
C ASN A 90 -1.19 0.43 -6.51
N THR A 91 -0.44 -0.40 -7.23
CA THR A 91 0.02 -1.71 -6.75
C THR A 91 1.05 -1.56 -5.64
N CYS A 92 1.11 -2.53 -4.74
CA CYS A 92 2.10 -2.55 -3.67
C CYS A 92 3.39 -3.19 -4.18
N GLU A 93 4.35 -2.39 -4.65
CA GLU A 93 5.66 -2.84 -5.15
C GLU A 93 6.52 -3.51 -4.06
N THR A 94 6.14 -3.34 -2.80
CA THR A 94 6.75 -4.04 -1.66
C THR A 94 6.22 -5.47 -1.49
N PHE A 95 5.13 -5.83 -2.17
CA PHE A 95 4.60 -7.18 -2.13
C PHE A 95 5.67 -8.18 -2.54
N LYS A 96 5.87 -9.18 -1.69
CA LYS A 96 6.69 -10.36 -1.98
C LYS A 96 5.89 -11.56 -1.55
N LYS A 97 5.71 -12.53 -2.45
CA LYS A 97 4.98 -13.75 -2.15
C LYS A 97 5.72 -14.56 -1.07
N ARG A 98 4.99 -15.09 -0.09
CA ARG A 98 5.47 -15.84 1.08
C ARG A 98 6.01 -17.22 0.74
N CYS A 99 5.77 -17.68 -0.49
CA CYS A 99 6.27 -18.93 -1.02
C CYS A 99 6.36 -18.79 -2.55
N CYS A 100 7.38 -19.23 -3.27
CA CYS A 100 8.61 -19.93 -2.92
C CYS A 100 9.78 -19.11 -3.47
N TRP A 101 11.00 -19.32 -2.98
CA TRP A 101 12.21 -18.79 -3.59
C TRP A 101 12.37 -19.39 -4.99
N SER A 102 11.68 -18.88 -6.01
CA SER A 102 12.02 -19.16 -7.40
C SER A 102 13.14 -18.21 -7.78
N TYR A 103 14.36 -18.75 -7.81
CA TYR A 103 15.53 -18.16 -8.42
C TYR A 103 15.15 -17.46 -9.74
N GLU A 104 15.32 -16.14 -9.81
CA GLU A 104 15.40 -15.45 -11.10
C GLU A 104 16.86 -15.55 -11.58
N TYR A 105 17.03 -16.19 -12.73
CA TYR A 105 18.29 -16.38 -13.44
C TYR A 105 18.80 -15.08 -14.07
#